data_AF-A0A2L2Z4X5-F1
#
_entry.id   AF-A0A2L2Z4X5-F1
#
_cell.length_a   1.000
_cell.length_b   1.000
_cell.length_c   1.000
_cell.angle_alpha   90.00
_cell.angle_beta   90.00
_cell.angle_gamma   90.00
#
_symmetry.space_group_name_H-M   'P 1'
#
loop_
_entity.id
_entity.type
_entity.pdbx_description
1 polymer ?
#
loop_
_entity_poly.entity_id
_entity_poly.type
_entity_poly.pdbx_seq_one_letter_code
_entity_poly.pdbx_strand_id
1 'polypeptide(L)'
;DKETEINNLLAMALDKIAFVPFGFLIDKWRWKVFDGSIKSTELNKAWWEMRLKYQGVCPPLLRTEKDLDPAAKNHIPSNVPYI
;
A
#
# COMPACT_ATOMS: atom_id res chain seq x y z
N ASP A 1 -0.08 -10.49 34.07
CA ASP A 1 0.63 -9.20 34.16
C ASP A 1 0.13 -8.30 33.03
N LYS A 2 -0.35 -7.10 33.36
CA LYS A 2 -1.07 -6.21 32.41
C LYS A 2 -0.12 -5.60 31.37
N GLU A 3 1.12 -5.32 31.75
CA GLU A 3 2.12 -4.76 30.85
C GLU A 3 2.50 -5.76 29.76
N THR A 4 2.73 -7.02 30.15
CA THR A 4 2.97 -8.12 29.20
C THR A 4 1.83 -8.28 28.20
N GLU A 5 0.57 -8.20 28.64
CA GLU A 5 -0.59 -8.29 27.75
C GLU A 5 -0.63 -7.14 26.74
N ILE A 6 -0.43 -5.89 27.19
CA ILE A 6 -0.39 -4.72 26.31
C ILE A 6 0.73 -4.85 25.27
N ASN A 7 1.92 -5.30 25.68
CA ASN A 7 3.05 -5.50 24.76
C ASN A 7 2.73 -6.55 23.68
N ASN A 8 2.09 -7.66 24.07
CA ASN A 8 1.68 -8.70 23.13
C ASN A 8 0.60 -8.21 22.16
N LEU A 9 -0.40 -7.46 22.65
CA LEU A 9 -1.46 -6.90 21.82
C LEU A 9 -0.91 -5.83 20.85
N LEU A 10 0.03 -5.00 21.29
CA LEU A 10 0.70 -4.04 20.41
C LEU A 10 1.49 -4.75 19.31
N ALA A 11 2.26 -5.79 19.65
CA ALA A 11 2.98 -6.59 18.66
C ALA A 11 2.04 -7.21 17.63
N MET A 12 0.89 -7.75 18.07
CA MET A 12 -0.14 -8.27 17.19
C MET A 12 -0.78 -7.16 16.31
N ALA A 13 -1.02 -5.99 16.88
CA ALA A 13 -1.59 -4.86 16.15
C ALA A 13 -0.63 -4.34 15.06
N LEU A 14 0.67 -4.29 15.36
CA LEU A 14 1.69 -3.91 14.38
C LEU A 14 1.78 -4.89 13.20
N ASP A 15 1.57 -6.19 13.44
CA ASP A 15 1.56 -7.20 12.38
C ASP A 15 0.24 -7.21 11.58
N LYS A 16 -0.90 -7.19 12.28
CA LYS A 16 -2.22 -7.38 11.65
C LYS A 16 -2.87 -6.07 11.25
N ILE A 17 -3.00 -5.13 12.18
CA ILE A 17 -3.79 -3.91 11.99
C ILE A 17 -3.06 -2.91 11.09
N ALA A 18 -1.74 -2.72 11.28
CA ALA A 18 -0.97 -1.83 10.42
C ALA A 18 -0.93 -2.28 8.94
N PHE A 19 -1.13 -3.57 8.69
CA PHE A 19 -1.15 -4.15 7.34
C PHE A 19 -2.48 -3.96 6.61
N VAL A 20 -3.62 -3.90 7.31
CA VAL A 20 -4.96 -3.73 6.70
C VAL A 20 -5.02 -2.63 5.64
N PRO A 21 -4.59 -1.38 5.90
CA PRO A 21 -4.64 -0.33 4.88
C PRO A 21 -3.73 -0.62 3.68
N PHE A 22 -2.61 -1.31 3.88
CA PHE A 22 -1.71 -1.71 2.80
C PHE A 22 -2.31 -2.78 1.89
N GLY A 23 -2.90 -3.83 2.49
CA GLY A 23 -3.55 -4.89 1.73
C GLY A 23 -4.70 -4.36 0.88
N PHE A 24 -5.53 -3.49 1.46
CA PHE A 24 -6.65 -2.87 0.75
C PHE A 24 -6.20 -1.98 -0.42
N LEU A 25 -5.16 -1.16 -0.24
CA LEU A 25 -4.78 -0.19 -1.28
C LEU A 25 -4.14 -0.85 -2.51
N ILE A 26 -3.47 -2.00 -2.36
CA ILE A 26 -2.81 -2.69 -3.48
C ILE A 26 -3.82 -3.09 -4.54
N ASP A 27 -4.86 -3.85 -4.17
CA ASP A 27 -5.84 -4.30 -5.14
C ASP A 27 -6.73 -3.15 -5.60
N LYS A 28 -7.04 -2.18 -4.73
CA LYS A 28 -7.75 -0.98 -5.15
C LYS A 28 -6.98 -0.18 -6.21
N TRP A 29 -5.66 -0.11 -6.11
CA TRP A 29 -4.82 0.54 -7.12
C TRP A 29 -4.86 -0.27 -8.43
N ARG A 30 -4.67 -1.60 -8.35
CA ARG A 30 -4.72 -2.49 -9.54
C ARG A 30 -6.06 -2.41 -10.26
N TRP A 31 -7.17 -2.50 -9.54
CA TRP A 31 -8.51 -2.39 -10.11
C TRP A 31 -8.71 -1.06 -10.83
N LYS A 32 -8.25 0.05 -10.24
CA LYS A 32 -8.31 1.37 -10.85
C LYS A 32 -7.40 1.56 -12.06
N VAL A 33 -6.30 0.81 -12.13
CA VAL A 33 -5.46 0.76 -13.33
C VAL A 33 -6.18 -0.03 -14.44
N PHE A 34 -6.77 -1.18 -14.10
CA PHE A 34 -7.46 -2.04 -15.06
C PHE A 34 -8.78 -1.44 -15.58
N ASP A 35 -9.53 -0.71 -14.74
CA ASP A 35 -10.77 -0.03 -15.15
C ASP A 35 -10.53 1.31 -15.87
N GLY A 36 -9.26 1.75 -15.98
CA GLY A 36 -8.87 2.99 -16.65
C GLY A 36 -9.06 4.27 -15.83
N SER A 37 -9.50 4.19 -14.56
CA SER A 37 -9.61 5.34 -13.66
C SER A 37 -8.26 6.00 -13.38
N ILE A 38 -7.18 5.20 -13.33
CA ILE A 38 -5.80 5.68 -13.26
C ILE A 38 -5.21 5.61 -14.66
N LYS A 39 -4.86 6.77 -15.20
CA LYS A 39 -4.19 6.85 -16.50
C LYS A 39 -2.77 6.29 -16.40
N SER A 40 -2.26 5.75 -17.51
CA SER A 40 -0.88 5.25 -17.60
C SER A 40 0.18 6.32 -17.30
N THR A 41 -0.18 7.61 -17.43
CA THR A 41 0.68 8.76 -17.11
C THR A 41 0.60 9.22 -15.65
N GLU A 42 -0.15 8.52 -14.78
CA GLU A 42 -0.37 8.90 -13.37
C GLU A 42 -0.26 7.70 -12.42
N LEU A 43 0.39 6.62 -12.85
CA LEU A 43 0.48 5.36 -12.12
C LEU A 43 1.14 5.55 -10.75
N ASN A 44 2.28 6.22 -10.73
CA ASN A 44 3.08 6.36 -9.52
C ASN A 44 2.54 7.45 -8.59
N LYS A 45 2.02 8.54 -9.15
CA LYS A 45 1.28 9.58 -8.42
C LYS A 45 0.07 8.99 -7.69
N ALA A 46 -0.79 8.25 -8.40
CA ALA A 46 -1.97 7.64 -7.79
C ALA A 46 -1.61 6.64 -6.69
N TRP A 47 -0.51 5.89 -6.87
CA TRP A 47 0.02 5.00 -5.84
C TRP A 47 0.36 5.76 -4.55
N TRP A 48 1.12 6.87 -4.64
CA TRP A 48 1.51 7.65 -3.48
C TRP A 48 0.37 8.45 -2.85
N GLU A 49 -0.59 8.93 -3.64
CA GLU A 49 -1.83 9.53 -3.11
C GLU A 49 -2.62 8.52 -2.27
N MET A 50 -2.70 7.27 -2.72
CA MET A 50 -3.37 6.19 -1.98
C MET A 50 -2.60 5.77 -0.72
N ARG A 51 -1.27 5.68 -0.81
CA ARG A 51 -0.38 5.43 0.35
C ARG A 51 -0.56 6.50 1.42
N LEU A 52 -0.62 7.78 1.02
CA LEU A 52 -0.88 8.88 1.94
C LEU A 52 -2.30 8.79 2.52
N LYS A 53 -3.31 8.55 1.68
CA LYS A 53 -4.71 8.50 2.11
C LYS A 53 -5.04 7.36 3.08
N TYR A 54 -4.54 6.14 2.81
CA TYR A 54 -4.91 4.95 3.59
C TYR A 54 -3.89 4.60 4.66
N GLN A 55 -2.60 4.80 4.44
CA GLN A 55 -1.56 4.46 5.42
C GLN A 55 -0.98 5.67 6.13
N GLY A 56 -1.20 6.89 5.66
CA GLY A 56 -0.60 8.10 6.25
C GLY A 56 0.90 8.21 5.99
N VAL A 57 1.42 7.59 4.93
CA VAL A 57 2.86 7.61 4.60
C VAL A 57 3.15 8.33 3.28
N CYS A 58 4.29 8.99 3.20
CA CYS A 58 4.79 9.69 2.03
C CYS A 58 6.14 9.09 1.56
N PRO A 59 6.53 9.31 0.29
CA PRO A 59 7.85 8.90 -0.15
C PRO A 59 8.93 9.79 0.50
N PRO A 60 10.09 9.23 0.88
CA PRO A 60 11.17 10.00 1.49
C PRO A 60 11.92 10.90 0.48
N LEU A 61 11.73 10.65 -0.82
CA LEU A 61 12.32 11.40 -1.92
C LEU A 61 11.24 11.72 -2.94
N LEU A 62 11.47 12.76 -3.75
CA LEU A 62 10.58 13.07 -4.86
C LEU A 62 10.48 11.87 -5.82
N ARG A 63 9.25 11.48 -6.15
CA ARG A 63 8.96 10.42 -7.10
C ARG A 63 8.32 11.03 -8.35
N THR A 64 8.54 10.39 -9.48
CA THR A 64 8.04 10.82 -10.78
C THR A 64 7.34 9.64 -11.48
N GLU A 65 6.78 9.88 -12.66
CA GLU A 65 6.20 8.81 -13.50
C GLU A 65 7.27 8.06 -14.32
N LYS A 66 8.55 8.44 -14.20
CA LYS A 66 9.66 7.58 -14.64
C LYS A 66 9.88 6.40 -13.70
N ASP A 67 9.24 6.44 -12.55
CA ASP A 67 9.26 5.41 -11.52
C ASP A 67 8.00 4.56 -11.56
N LEU A 68 8.10 3.33 -11.06
CA LEU A 68 6.95 2.44 -10.87
C LEU A 68 7.09 1.70 -9.53
N ASP A 69 7.00 2.44 -8.43
CA ASP A 69 7.08 1.92 -7.07
C ASP A 69 6.10 0.76 -6.77
N PRO A 70 4.85 0.75 -7.27
CA PRO A 70 3.99 -0.43 -7.11
C PRO A 70 4.62 -1.71 -7.66
N ALA A 71 5.38 -1.67 -8.75
CA ALA A 71 6.02 -2.85 -9.32
C ALA A 71 7.17 -3.40 -8.47
N ALA A 72 7.70 -2.63 -7.51
CA ALA A 72 8.67 -3.12 -6.53
C ALA A 72 8.03 -4.04 -5.47
N LYS A 73 6.69 -4.13 -5.42
CA LYS A 73 5.97 -5.05 -4.53
C LYS A 73 5.59 -6.32 -5.29
N ASN A 74 6.25 -7.44 -4.98
CA ASN A 74 6.14 -8.75 -5.65
C ASN A 74 4.75 -9.15 -6.21
N HIS A 75 3.66 -8.89 -5.48
CA HIS A 75 2.32 -9.32 -5.90
C HIS A 75 1.81 -8.57 -7.14
N ILE A 76 2.26 -7.34 -7.36
CA ILE A 76 1.91 -6.54 -8.54
C ILE A 76 2.53 -7.14 -9.82
N PRO A 77 3.87 -7.31 -9.95
CA PRO A 77 4.46 -7.92 -11.15
C PRO A 77 4.16 -9.42 -11.28
N SER A 78 3.93 -10.14 -10.17
CA SER A 78 3.57 -11.56 -10.22
C SER A 78 2.07 -11.80 -10.49
N ASN A 79 1.28 -10.73 -10.63
CA ASN A 79 -0.16 -10.77 -10.81
C ASN A 79 -0.92 -11.60 -9.74
N VAL A 80 -0.43 -11.57 -8.50
CA VAL A 80 -1.04 -12.27 -7.36
C VAL A 80 -1.98 -11.30 -6.63
N PRO A 81 -3.30 -11.59 -6.51
CA PRO A 81 -4.22 -10.83 -5.66
C PRO A 81 -3.81 -10.80 -4.21
N TYR A 82 -4.13 -9.68 -3.55
CA TYR A 82 -3.98 -9.52 -2.10
C TYR A 82 -5.26 -9.90 -1.35
N ILE A 83 -6.41 -9.71 -2.01
CA ILE A 83 -7.77 -10.07 -1.61
C ILE A 83 -8.28 -11.17 -2.54
#